data_AF-W1J4E0-F1
#
_entry.id   AF-W1J4E0-F1
#
_cell.length_a   1.000
_cell.length_b   1.000
_cell.length_c   1.000
_cell.angle_alpha   90.00
_cell.angle_beta   90.00
_cell.angle_gamma   90.00
#
_symmetry.space_group_name_H-M   'P 1'
#
loop_
_entity.id
_entity.type
_entity.pdbx_description
1 polymer ?
#
loop_
_entity_poly.entity_id
_entity_poly.type
_entity_poly.pdbx_seq_one_letter_code
_entity_poly.pdbx_strand_id
1 'polypeptide(L)'
;MSLLRRTLGSLPVVPVATEIPVEVAMTERLKEANTLPAKLSISEKIKKADLIYDDGEVRFNKEDRLNNDEMVSMLLDQGRQVCALGVHVDTQCGLDLELTRSCKFKKFQFGEAFSTQNKAEEDALSREYADFILMVDELRTAYTLIFDALGKLQAPRE
;
A
#
# COMPACT_ATOMS: atom_id res chain seq x y z
N MET A 1 -10.23 9.86 -15.93
CA MET A 1 -9.20 10.28 -16.92
C MET A 1 -9.76 10.91 -18.19
N SER A 2 -10.94 10.52 -18.69
CA SER A 2 -11.52 11.08 -19.93
C SER A 2 -11.89 12.57 -19.84
N LEU A 3 -12.40 13.03 -18.70
CA LEU A 3 -12.79 14.43 -18.51
C LEU A 3 -11.57 15.38 -18.54
N LEU A 4 -10.51 15.05 -17.77
CA LEU A 4 -9.27 15.83 -17.73
C LEU A 4 -8.56 15.86 -19.10
N ARG A 5 -8.52 14.72 -19.80
CA ARG A 5 -7.96 14.65 -21.15
C ARG A 5 -8.72 15.55 -22.13
N ARG A 6 -10.04 15.61 -22.00
CA ARG A 6 -10.88 16.47 -22.83
C ARG A 6 -10.68 17.96 -22.53
N THR A 7 -10.49 18.33 -21.27
CA THR A 7 -10.25 19.75 -20.90
C THR A 7 -8.83 20.22 -21.23
N LEU A 8 -7.83 19.34 -21.15
CA LEU A 8 -6.42 19.66 -21.41
C LEU A 8 -5.97 19.34 -22.85
N GLY A 9 -6.85 18.76 -23.68
CA GLY A 9 -6.57 18.31 -25.04
C GLY A 9 -5.84 16.97 -25.09
N SER A 10 -4.70 16.85 -24.42
CA SER A 10 -3.95 15.59 -24.29
C SER A 10 -3.43 15.40 -22.86
N LEU A 11 -3.43 14.15 -22.39
CA LEU A 11 -2.88 13.78 -21.10
C LEU A 11 -2.27 12.37 -21.22
N PRO A 12 -0.96 12.28 -21.50
CA PRO A 12 -0.25 11.01 -21.61
C PRO A 12 -0.04 10.46 -20.19
N VAL A 13 -0.88 9.50 -19.81
CA VAL A 13 -0.83 8.82 -18.52
C VAL A 13 -0.89 7.33 -18.77
N VAL A 14 0.04 6.60 -18.15
CA VAL A 14 0.07 5.13 -18.16
C VAL A 14 -0.20 4.61 -16.76
N PRO A 15 -0.95 3.51 -16.60
CA PRO A 15 -1.06 2.84 -15.31
C PRO A 15 0.32 2.45 -14.79
N VAL A 16 0.48 2.51 -13.47
CA VAL A 16 1.70 2.06 -12.80
C VAL A 16 1.89 0.56 -13.03
N ALA A 17 3.12 0.18 -13.38
CA ALA A 17 3.59 -1.19 -13.45
C ALA A 17 4.92 -1.30 -12.69
N THR A 18 5.16 -2.46 -12.09
CA THR A 18 6.40 -2.81 -11.40
C THR A 18 7.24 -3.73 -12.26
N GLU A 19 8.55 -3.77 -12.05
CA GLU A 19 9.44 -4.66 -12.83
C GLU A 19 9.11 -6.13 -12.57
N ILE A 20 8.77 -6.44 -11.32
CA ILE A 20 8.35 -7.77 -10.85
C ILE A 20 6.85 -7.73 -10.60
N PRO A 21 6.07 -8.79 -10.95
CA PRO A 21 4.66 -8.85 -10.61
C PRO A 21 4.43 -8.65 -9.10
N VAL A 22 3.53 -7.74 -8.74
CA VAL A 22 3.27 -7.38 -7.34
C VAL A 22 2.86 -8.58 -6.49
N GLU A 23 2.15 -9.55 -7.06
CA GLU A 23 1.76 -10.80 -6.38
C GLU A 23 2.99 -11.60 -5.91
N VAL A 24 4.02 -11.67 -6.76
CA VAL A 24 5.28 -12.36 -6.46
C VAL A 24 6.06 -11.57 -5.42
N ALA A 25 6.22 -10.26 -5.62
CA ALA A 25 6.93 -9.40 -4.69
C ALA A 25 6.30 -9.41 -3.29
N MET A 26 4.97 -9.33 -3.18
CA MET A 26 4.26 -9.45 -1.90
C MET A 26 4.49 -10.80 -1.24
N THR A 27 4.44 -11.88 -2.03
CA THR A 27 4.63 -13.25 -1.55
C THR A 27 6.04 -13.43 -0.99
N GLU A 28 7.06 -12.96 -1.71
CA GLU A 28 8.45 -12.99 -1.25
C GLU A 28 8.63 -12.15 0.03
N ARG A 29 8.07 -10.94 0.08
CA ARG A 29 8.15 -10.07 1.28
C ARG A 29 7.44 -10.65 2.49
N LEU A 30 6.38 -11.44 2.29
CA LEU A 30 5.66 -12.12 3.35
C LEU A 30 6.40 -13.39 3.83
N LYS A 31 7.02 -14.14 2.91
CA LYS A 31 7.88 -15.29 3.25
C LYS A 31 9.12 -14.84 4.02
N GLU A 32 9.72 -13.75 3.59
CA GLU A 32 10.90 -13.17 4.20
C GLU A 32 10.53 -12.04 5.16
N ALA A 33 9.74 -12.34 6.20
CA ALA A 33 9.27 -11.35 7.18
C ALA A 33 10.39 -10.48 7.80
N ASN A 34 11.66 -10.91 7.73
CA ASN A 34 12.85 -10.17 8.17
C ASN A 34 13.46 -9.22 7.11
N THR A 35 12.94 -9.17 5.88
CA THR A 35 13.49 -8.39 4.76
C THR A 35 12.58 -7.24 4.33
N LEU A 36 11.48 -6.98 5.04
CA LEU A 36 10.74 -5.73 4.86
C LEU A 36 11.65 -4.56 5.28
N PRO A 37 11.78 -3.50 4.46
CA PRO A 37 12.55 -2.32 4.83
C PRO A 37 12.09 -1.76 6.17
N ALA A 38 12.98 -1.16 6.95
CA ALA A 38 12.71 -0.72 8.33
C ALA A 38 11.45 0.16 8.50
N LYS A 39 10.97 0.82 7.44
CA LYS A 39 9.79 1.69 7.43
C LYS A 39 8.50 1.03 6.92
N LEU A 40 8.52 -0.27 6.66
CA LEU A 40 7.36 -1.03 6.21
C LEU A 40 7.14 -2.23 7.11
N SER A 41 5.89 -2.43 7.51
CA SER A 41 5.46 -3.58 8.29
C SER A 41 4.07 -4.03 7.85
N ILE A 42 3.65 -5.22 8.28
CA ILE A 42 2.26 -5.65 8.05
C ILE A 42 1.35 -4.82 8.95
N SER A 43 0.28 -4.28 8.38
CA SER A 43 -0.68 -3.48 9.14
C SER A 43 -1.46 -4.32 10.14
N GLU A 44 -1.43 -3.90 11.40
CA GLU A 44 -2.30 -4.46 12.45
C GLU A 44 -3.74 -3.94 12.35
N LYS A 45 -3.98 -2.82 11.66
CA LYS A 45 -5.32 -2.25 11.45
C LYS A 45 -6.03 -2.88 10.26
N ILE A 46 -5.27 -3.24 9.22
CA ILE A 46 -5.76 -3.87 7.99
C ILE A 46 -5.24 -5.31 7.98
N LYS A 47 -5.79 -6.15 8.85
CA LYS A 47 -5.42 -7.57 8.99
C LYS A 47 -6.00 -8.42 7.85
N LYS A 48 -5.58 -8.15 6.63
CA LYS A 48 -6.07 -8.82 5.42
C LYS A 48 -4.90 -9.31 4.58
N ALA A 49 -4.84 -10.62 4.40
CA ALA A 49 -4.06 -11.27 3.36
C ALA A 49 -5.00 -12.14 2.52
N ASP A 50 -5.20 -11.79 1.25
CA ASP A 50 -5.95 -12.62 0.31
C ASP A 50 -4.95 -13.50 -0.45
N LEU A 51 -5.14 -14.82 -0.39
CA LEU A 51 -4.30 -15.82 -1.06
C LEU A 51 -5.14 -16.56 -2.10
N ILE A 52 -4.68 -16.62 -3.35
CA ILE A 52 -5.38 -17.31 -4.43
C ILE A 52 -4.57 -18.52 -4.92
N TYR A 53 -5.27 -19.60 -5.28
CA TYR A 53 -4.75 -20.77 -6.01
C TYR A 53 -5.82 -21.30 -6.95
N ASP A 54 -5.48 -21.56 -8.23
CA ASP A 54 -6.24 -22.12 -9.39
C ASP A 54 -7.79 -22.00 -9.46
N ASP A 55 -8.57 -22.19 -8.41
CA ASP A 55 -10.02 -21.98 -8.37
C ASP A 55 -10.59 -21.32 -7.09
N GLY A 56 -9.76 -20.96 -6.11
CA GLY A 56 -10.22 -20.58 -4.77
C GLY A 56 -9.48 -19.39 -4.15
N GLU A 57 -10.25 -18.44 -3.61
CA GLU A 57 -9.77 -17.31 -2.80
C GLU A 57 -9.86 -17.69 -1.31
N VAL A 58 -8.72 -17.70 -0.62
CA VAL A 58 -8.66 -17.86 0.84
C VAL A 58 -8.36 -16.49 1.45
N ARG A 59 -9.31 -15.98 2.23
CA ARG A 59 -9.16 -14.70 2.94
C ARG A 59 -8.73 -14.94 4.37
N PHE A 60 -7.59 -14.38 4.75
CA PHE A 60 -7.14 -14.35 6.12
C PHE A 60 -7.55 -13.01 6.74
N ASN A 61 -8.64 -13.05 7.50
CA ASN A 61 -9.07 -11.99 8.42
C ASN A 61 -8.82 -12.51 9.85
N LYS A 62 -7.57 -12.58 10.29
CA LYS A 62 -7.26 -13.14 11.61
C LYS A 62 -6.55 -12.12 12.49
N GLU A 63 -6.99 -12.07 13.73
CA GLU A 63 -6.49 -11.19 14.80
C GLU A 63 -5.02 -11.51 15.15
N ASP A 64 -4.56 -12.72 14.80
CA ASP A 64 -3.21 -13.23 15.08
C ASP A 64 -2.29 -13.17 13.85
N ARG A 65 -1.40 -12.17 13.86
CA ARG A 65 0.00 -12.21 13.36
C ARG A 65 0.26 -13.00 12.07
N LEU A 66 -0.07 -12.40 10.92
CA LEU A 66 0.28 -12.89 9.57
C LEU A 66 1.79 -13.21 9.37
N ASN A 67 2.68 -12.57 10.13
CA ASN A 67 4.14 -12.78 10.04
C ASN A 67 4.66 -14.07 10.70
N ASN A 68 3.82 -14.80 11.47
CA ASN A 68 4.27 -15.97 12.24
C ASN A 68 3.28 -17.14 12.20
N ASP A 69 2.29 -17.10 11.30
CA ASP A 69 1.36 -18.21 11.15
C ASP A 69 1.99 -19.27 10.24
N GLU A 70 2.36 -20.42 10.81
CA GLU A 70 2.85 -21.60 10.05
C GLU A 70 1.91 -21.96 8.90
N MET A 71 0.61 -21.66 9.02
CA MET A 71 -0.36 -21.88 7.96
C MET A 71 -0.10 -20.97 6.77
N VAL A 72 0.25 -19.69 6.99
CA VAL A 72 0.56 -18.76 5.89
C VAL A 72 1.82 -19.21 5.17
N SER A 73 2.90 -19.55 5.89
CA SER A 73 4.12 -20.07 5.26
C SER A 73 3.86 -21.38 4.49
N MET A 74 3.09 -22.31 5.07
CA MET A 74 2.75 -23.57 4.42
C MET A 74 1.91 -23.37 3.15
N LEU A 75 0.96 -22.44 3.16
CA LEU A 75 0.15 -22.10 1.99
C LEU A 75 0.98 -21.40 0.90
N LEU A 76 1.90 -20.52 1.28
CA LEU A 76 2.82 -19.90 0.34
C LEU A 76 3.82 -20.93 -0.25
N ASP A 77 4.20 -21.97 0.49
CA ASP A 77 5.05 -23.08 0.00
C ASP A 77 4.28 -24.07 -0.90
N GLN A 78 2.97 -24.16 -0.73
CA GLN A 78 2.06 -24.86 -1.66
C GLN A 78 1.82 -24.08 -2.97
N GLY A 79 2.47 -22.93 -3.16
CA GLY A 79 2.39 -22.14 -4.39
C GLY A 79 1.26 -21.12 -4.42
N ARG A 80 0.62 -20.82 -3.29
CA ARG A 80 -0.39 -19.74 -3.23
C ARG A 80 0.26 -18.36 -3.32
N GLN A 81 -0.41 -17.44 -3.99
CA GLN A 81 0.08 -16.07 -4.20
C GLN A 81 -0.76 -15.03 -3.46
N VAL A 82 -0.08 -14.04 -2.88
CA VAL A 82 -0.73 -12.93 -2.17
C VAL A 82 -1.34 -11.95 -3.19
N CYS A 83 -2.64 -11.73 -3.10
CA CYS A 83 -3.42 -10.88 -3.99
C CYS A 83 -3.81 -9.54 -3.38
N ALA A 84 -3.87 -9.46 -2.05
CA ALA A 84 -4.02 -8.23 -1.31
C ALA A 84 -3.34 -8.36 0.05
N LEU A 85 -2.68 -7.29 0.50
CA LEU A 85 -1.97 -7.24 1.77
C LEU A 85 -2.18 -5.88 2.44
N GLY A 86 -2.51 -5.88 3.72
CA GLY A 86 -2.47 -4.68 4.55
C GLY A 86 -1.03 -4.34 4.95
N VAL A 87 -0.59 -3.13 4.62
CA VAL A 87 0.76 -2.63 4.87
C VAL A 87 0.66 -1.38 5.72
N HIS A 88 1.49 -1.33 6.75
CA HIS A 88 1.75 -0.13 7.54
C HIS A 88 3.04 0.51 7.04
N VAL A 89 2.99 1.82 6.82
CA VAL A 89 4.12 2.63 6.39
C VAL A 89 4.45 3.65 7.48
N ASP A 90 5.68 3.57 7.97
CA ASP A 90 6.26 4.50 8.92
C ASP A 90 6.61 5.83 8.21
N THR A 91 5.58 6.66 8.12
CA THR A 91 5.57 8.04 7.60
C THR A 91 5.50 9.01 8.78
N GLN A 92 5.46 10.32 8.55
CA GLN A 92 5.48 11.29 9.66
C GLN A 92 4.24 11.12 10.57
N CYS A 93 3.09 10.80 10.01
CA CYS A 93 1.87 10.53 10.78
C CYS A 93 1.54 9.05 10.91
N GLY A 94 2.22 8.19 10.15
CA GLY A 94 1.92 6.77 10.03
C GLY A 94 0.73 6.55 9.10
N LEU A 95 0.86 5.61 8.17
CA LEU A 95 -0.18 5.33 7.18
C LEU A 95 -0.38 3.83 7.02
N ASP A 96 -1.61 3.38 7.30
CA ASP A 96 -2.04 2.02 6.98
C ASP A 96 -2.81 2.03 5.65
N LEU A 97 -2.50 1.08 4.77
CA LEU A 97 -3.22 0.90 3.50
C LEU A 97 -3.29 -0.56 3.07
N GLU A 98 -4.28 -0.88 2.25
CA GLU A 98 -4.42 -2.18 1.58
C GLU A 98 -3.80 -2.05 0.18
N LEU A 99 -2.72 -2.79 -0.08
CA LEU A 99 -2.16 -2.92 -1.41
C LEU A 99 -2.71 -4.18 -2.08
N THR A 100 -3.06 -4.07 -3.36
CA THR A 100 -3.62 -5.17 -4.17
C THR A 100 -2.70 -5.55 -5.33
N ARG A 101 -2.87 -6.76 -5.86
CA ARG A 101 -2.15 -7.30 -7.03
C ARG A 101 -2.13 -6.40 -8.25
N SER A 102 -3.17 -5.58 -8.43
CA SER A 102 -3.29 -4.63 -9.55
C SER A 102 -2.59 -3.28 -9.29
N CYS A 103 -1.61 -3.22 -8.37
CA CYS A 103 -0.93 -2.00 -7.96
C CYS A 103 -1.88 -0.90 -7.42
N LYS A 104 -3.04 -1.27 -6.84
CA LYS A 104 -3.98 -0.29 -6.26
C LYS A 104 -3.83 -0.24 -4.76
N PHE A 105 -3.78 0.97 -4.22
CA PHE A 105 -3.93 1.26 -2.81
C PHE A 105 -5.41 1.49 -2.46
N LYS A 106 -5.86 0.90 -1.36
CA LYS A 106 -7.22 1.03 -0.82
C LYS A 106 -7.15 1.26 0.68
N LYS A 107 -8.27 1.70 1.28
CA LYS A 107 -8.47 1.81 2.74
C LYS A 107 -7.35 2.56 3.46
N PHE A 108 -7.00 3.74 2.97
CA PHE A 108 -6.05 4.62 3.67
C PHE A 108 -6.56 4.94 5.07
N GLN A 109 -5.72 4.72 6.08
CA GLN A 109 -5.96 5.13 7.45
C GLN A 109 -4.70 5.83 7.98
N PHE A 110 -4.80 7.15 8.11
CA PHE A 110 -3.75 7.95 8.71
C PHE A 110 -3.71 7.73 10.23
N GLY A 111 -2.53 7.84 10.83
CA GLY A 111 -2.37 7.79 12.28
C GLY A 111 -2.93 9.04 12.97
N GLU A 112 -3.04 8.97 14.29
CA GLU A 112 -3.65 10.02 15.11
C GLU A 112 -2.93 11.37 14.99
N ALA A 113 -1.62 11.34 14.72
CA ALA A 113 -0.80 12.52 14.51
C ALA A 113 -1.33 13.40 13.34
N PHE A 114 -1.90 12.79 12.30
CA PHE A 114 -2.47 13.51 11.16
C PHE A 114 -3.61 14.45 11.61
N SER A 115 -4.46 13.98 12.53
CA SER A 115 -5.61 14.76 13.00
C SER A 115 -5.25 15.82 14.04
N THR A 116 -4.06 15.73 14.66
CA THR A 116 -3.65 16.63 15.74
C THR A 116 -2.65 17.70 15.29
N GLN A 117 -1.91 17.45 14.22
CA GLN A 117 -0.80 18.30 13.76
C GLN A 117 -1.21 19.73 13.41
N ASN A 118 -2.38 19.93 12.78
CA ASN A 118 -2.83 21.24 12.31
C ASN A 118 -4.00 21.83 13.13
N LYS A 119 -4.15 21.42 14.40
CA LYS A 119 -5.25 21.88 15.30
C LYS A 119 -5.14 23.33 15.79
N ALA A 120 -4.21 24.13 15.28
CA ALA A 120 -4.06 25.53 15.68
C ALA A 120 -5.30 26.37 15.30
N GLU A 121 -5.52 27.49 16.01
CA GLU A 121 -6.63 28.44 15.80
C GLU A 121 -6.46 29.27 14.53
N GLU A 122 -6.30 28.62 13.38
CA GLU A 122 -6.30 29.27 12.07
C GLU A 122 -7.71 29.30 11.44
N ASP A 123 -7.88 30.09 10.39
CA ASP A 123 -9.09 30.08 9.56
C ASP A 123 -9.32 28.69 8.93
N ALA A 124 -10.59 28.34 8.67
CA ALA A 124 -10.98 27.02 8.20
C ALA A 124 -10.29 26.63 6.87
N LEU A 125 -10.11 27.60 5.97
CA LEU A 125 -9.43 27.38 4.69
C LEU A 125 -7.94 27.05 4.88
N SER A 126 -7.25 27.76 5.76
CA SER A 126 -5.82 27.52 6.02
C SER A 126 -5.58 26.13 6.59
N ARG A 127 -6.45 25.67 7.50
CA ARG A 127 -6.40 24.30 8.02
C ARG A 127 -6.59 23.25 6.92
N GLU A 128 -7.56 23.44 6.05
CA GLU A 128 -7.81 22.50 4.94
C GLU A 128 -6.61 22.42 3.99
N TYR A 129 -5.98 23.56 3.66
CA TYR A 129 -4.75 23.57 2.87
C TYR A 129 -3.58 22.87 3.57
N ALA A 130 -3.40 23.10 4.87
CA ALA A 130 -2.35 22.45 5.65
C ALA A 130 -2.55 20.93 5.73
N ASP A 131 -3.78 20.46 5.95
CA ASP A 131 -4.13 19.04 5.96
C ASP A 131 -3.94 18.40 4.58
N PHE A 132 -4.29 19.13 3.51
CA PHE A 132 -4.06 18.66 2.14
C PHE A 132 -2.57 18.49 1.82
N ILE A 133 -1.74 19.47 2.20
CA ILE A 133 -0.29 19.40 2.00
C ILE A 133 0.30 18.22 2.78
N LEU A 134 -0.09 18.06 4.05
CA LEU A 134 0.35 16.95 4.89
C LEU A 134 -0.06 15.61 4.28
N MET A 135 -1.31 15.48 3.81
CA MET A 135 -1.81 14.27 3.16
C MET A 135 -0.99 13.92 1.91
N VAL A 136 -0.68 14.91 1.08
CA VAL A 136 0.10 14.71 -0.15
C VAL A 136 1.52 14.23 0.17
N ASP A 137 2.15 14.76 1.21
CA ASP A 137 3.50 14.37 1.61
C ASP A 137 3.55 12.95 2.19
N GLU A 138 2.59 12.60 3.04
CA GLU A 138 2.41 11.24 3.57
C GLU A 138 2.22 10.23 2.44
N LEU A 139 1.32 10.53 1.49
CA LEU A 139 1.07 9.66 0.33
C LEU A 139 2.29 9.54 -0.59
N ARG A 140 3.05 10.62 -0.79
CA ARG A 140 4.27 10.61 -1.59
C ARG A 140 5.36 9.73 -0.95
N THR A 141 5.53 9.85 0.36
CA THR A 141 6.48 9.04 1.12
C THR A 141 6.09 7.57 1.08
N ALA A 142 4.81 7.27 1.30
CA ALA A 142 4.30 5.90 1.23
C ALA A 142 4.44 5.29 -0.16
N TYR A 143 4.12 6.05 -1.21
CA TYR A 143 4.31 5.62 -2.60
C TYR A 143 5.77 5.20 -2.85
N THR A 144 6.72 6.06 -2.47
CA THR A 144 8.15 5.80 -2.69
C THR A 144 8.61 4.55 -1.94
N LEU A 145 8.32 4.45 -0.64
CA LEU A 145 8.74 3.34 0.20
C LEU A 145 8.17 2.00 -0.30
N ILE A 146 6.89 1.97 -0.65
CA ILE A 146 6.21 0.75 -1.10
C ILE A 146 6.80 0.27 -2.43
N PHE A 147 6.96 1.16 -3.41
CA PHE A 147 7.47 0.74 -4.72
C PHE A 147 8.96 0.40 -4.68
N ASP A 148 9.76 1.05 -3.84
CA ASP A 148 11.14 0.64 -3.61
C ASP A 148 11.22 -0.76 -2.99
N ALA A 149 10.30 -1.10 -2.09
CA ALA A 149 10.24 -2.42 -1.46
C ALA A 149 9.75 -3.53 -2.41
N LEU A 150 8.83 -3.21 -3.32
CA LEU A 150 8.17 -4.20 -4.19
C LEU A 150 8.86 -4.48 -5.53
N GLY A 151 10.05 -3.90 -5.76
CA GLY A 151 10.83 -4.17 -6.97
C GLY A 151 10.80 -3.06 -8.01
N LYS A 152 10.75 -1.80 -7.54
CA LYS A 152 10.84 -0.55 -8.32
C LYS A 152 9.75 -0.40 -9.39
N LEU A 153 9.49 0.87 -9.73
CA LEU A 153 8.56 1.20 -10.81
C LEU A 153 9.22 0.88 -12.15
N GLN A 154 8.49 0.18 -13.02
CA GLN A 154 8.91 0.02 -14.40
C GLN A 154 8.86 1.39 -15.09
N ALA A 155 9.93 1.75 -15.78
CA ALA A 155 9.93 2.95 -16.61
C ALA A 155 8.80 2.87 -17.65
N PRO A 156 8.11 3.99 -17.96
CA PRO A 156 7.12 4.00 -19.03
C PRO A 156 7.79 3.48 -20.31
N ARG A 157 7.22 2.45 -20.92
CA ARG A 157 7.62 2.04 -22.26
C ARG A 157 7.17 3.14 -23.23
N GLU A 158 8.13 3.75 -23.92
CA GLU A 158 7.92 4.75 -24.97
C GLU A 158 7.01 4.25 -26.10
#